data_AF-A0AAV9QVD7-F1
#
_entry.id   AF-A0AAV9QVD7-F1
#
_cell.length_a   1.000
_cell.length_b   1.000
_cell.length_c   1.000
_cell.angle_alpha   90.00
_cell.angle_beta   90.00
_cell.angle_gamma   90.00
#
_symmetry.space_group_name_H-M   'P 1'
#
loop_
_entity.id
_entity.type
_entity.pdbx_description
1 polymer ?
#
loop_
_entity_poly.entity_id
_entity_poly.type
_entity_poly.pdbx_seq_one_letter_code
_entity_poly.pdbx_strand_id
1 'polypeptide(L)'
;TKTPKQAVFAGSMQLLAGIKLCTGRVLTNHPHYEDKDLRERTRQVYQVYARRSPEEVYGILRAVGADYVVLENSICYERRHRRGCRLRDLLDLANGHIMDGPGENDPDLVPSAHRRFCEAIKTDAAPYTALFTRTFQNKTFYVYRLKKKRKKSANTSSKPSVKQ
;
A
#
# COMPACT_ATOMS: atom_id res chain seq x y z
N THR A 1 7.28 13.03 -16.51
CA THR A 1 7.78 11.67 -16.86
C THR A 1 6.59 10.74 -17.05
N LYS A 2 6.53 9.93 -18.12
CA LYS A 2 5.39 9.03 -18.41
C LYS A 2 5.58 7.68 -17.71
N THR A 3 4.55 7.18 -17.03
CA THR A 3 4.55 5.81 -16.48
C THR A 3 4.37 4.77 -17.61
N PRO A 4 4.93 3.55 -17.48
CA PRO A 4 4.73 2.48 -18.46
C PRO A 4 3.24 2.21 -18.71
N LYS A 5 2.88 1.83 -19.95
CA LYS A 5 1.47 1.54 -20.31
C LYS A 5 0.87 0.40 -19.49
N GLN A 6 1.71 -0.58 -19.12
CA GLN A 6 1.32 -1.75 -18.32
C GLN A 6 1.55 -1.56 -16.82
N ALA A 7 1.85 -0.34 -16.36
CA ALA A 7 2.04 -0.08 -14.94
C ALA A 7 0.74 -0.35 -14.16
N VAL A 8 0.88 -1.04 -13.02
CA VAL A 8 -0.23 -1.35 -12.12
C VAL A 8 -0.27 -0.35 -10.96
N PHE A 9 -1.42 0.27 -10.74
CA PHE A 9 -1.64 1.26 -9.69
C PHE A 9 -2.49 0.72 -8.53
N ALA A 10 -2.05 1.00 -7.32
CA ALA A 10 -2.76 0.79 -6.07
C ALA A 10 -3.13 2.14 -5.42
N GLY A 11 -4.24 2.17 -4.69
CA GLY A 11 -4.76 3.38 -4.05
C GLY A 11 -6.22 3.21 -3.62
N SER A 12 -6.88 4.31 -3.25
CA SER A 12 -8.32 4.26 -2.96
C SER A 12 -9.13 3.95 -4.22
N MET A 13 -10.23 3.23 -4.04
CA MET A 13 -11.07 2.81 -5.17
C MET A 13 -11.60 4.01 -5.98
N GLN A 14 -11.97 5.09 -5.29
CA GLN A 14 -12.49 6.32 -5.90
C GLN A 14 -11.44 6.96 -6.82
N LEU A 15 -10.20 7.07 -6.33
CA LEU A 15 -9.10 7.62 -7.11
C LEU A 15 -8.69 6.72 -8.28
N LEU A 16 -8.63 5.41 -8.04
CA LEU A 16 -8.22 4.47 -9.07
C LEU A 16 -9.20 4.45 -10.25
N ALA A 17 -10.50 4.63 -10.02
CA ALA A 17 -11.48 4.79 -11.11
C ALA A 17 -11.10 5.95 -12.06
N GLY A 18 -10.73 7.12 -11.50
CA GLY A 18 -10.23 8.25 -12.28
C GLY A 18 -8.94 7.93 -13.06
N ILE A 19 -7.98 7.24 -12.43
CA ILE A 19 -6.76 6.79 -13.12
C ILE A 19 -7.11 5.88 -14.30
N LYS A 20 -8.02 4.91 -14.12
CA LYS A 20 -8.43 4.01 -15.20
C LYS A 20 -9.05 4.76 -16.37
N LEU A 21 -9.99 5.66 -16.11
CA LEU A 21 -10.69 6.42 -17.15
C LEU A 21 -9.75 7.36 -17.91
N CYS A 22 -8.87 8.08 -17.21
CA CYS A 22 -8.00 9.07 -17.84
C CYS A 22 -6.78 8.46 -18.53
N THR A 23 -6.35 7.27 -18.12
CA THR A 23 -5.04 6.72 -18.54
C THR A 23 -5.10 5.30 -19.07
N GLY A 24 -6.16 4.54 -18.81
CA GLY A 24 -6.27 3.13 -19.20
C GLY A 24 -5.36 2.16 -18.44
N ARG A 25 -4.59 2.63 -17.43
CA ARG A 25 -3.67 1.76 -16.66
C ARG A 25 -4.42 0.69 -15.85
N VAL A 26 -3.70 -0.36 -15.49
CA VAL A 26 -4.22 -1.48 -14.69
C VAL A 26 -4.32 -1.06 -13.23
N LEU A 27 -5.37 -1.51 -12.55
CA LEU A 27 -5.64 -1.21 -11.15
C LEU A 27 -5.56 -2.47 -10.30
N THR A 28 -5.16 -2.34 -9.04
CA THR A 28 -5.12 -3.48 -8.10
C THR A 28 -6.47 -3.88 -7.54
N ASN A 29 -7.41 -2.95 -7.41
CA ASN A 29 -8.71 -3.19 -6.79
C ASN A 29 -9.83 -2.51 -7.59
N HIS A 30 -10.99 -3.16 -7.63
CA HIS A 30 -12.19 -2.74 -8.33
C HIS A 30 -13.36 -2.67 -7.34
N PRO A 31 -14.27 -1.66 -7.41
CA PRO A 31 -15.40 -1.47 -6.48
C PRO A 31 -16.52 -2.49 -6.66
N HIS A 32 -16.19 -3.76 -6.45
CA HIS A 32 -17.17 -4.84 -6.28
C HIS A 32 -17.14 -5.28 -4.83
N TYR A 33 -18.20 -4.95 -4.10
CA TYR A 33 -18.33 -5.24 -2.68
C TYR A 33 -18.97 -6.61 -2.43
N GLU A 34 -19.61 -7.17 -3.45
CA GLU A 34 -20.28 -8.46 -3.42
C GLU A 34 -19.28 -9.62 -3.34
N ASP A 35 -18.11 -9.45 -3.94
CA ASP A 35 -17.06 -10.46 -3.99
C ASP A 35 -16.13 -10.37 -2.77
N LYS A 36 -15.98 -11.50 -2.06
CA LYS A 36 -15.17 -11.59 -0.84
C LYS A 36 -13.68 -11.36 -1.11
N ASP A 37 -13.16 -11.91 -2.19
CA ASP A 37 -11.73 -11.85 -2.51
C ASP A 37 -11.34 -10.44 -2.97
N LEU A 38 -12.23 -9.76 -3.70
CA LEU A 38 -12.04 -8.35 -4.08
C LEU A 38 -12.12 -7.41 -2.87
N ARG A 39 -13.01 -7.69 -1.91
CA ARG A 39 -13.03 -6.97 -0.63
C ARG A 39 -11.74 -7.17 0.15
N GLU A 40 -11.25 -8.40 0.25
CA GLU A 40 -10.01 -8.70 0.94
C GLU A 40 -8.82 -8.01 0.27
N ARG A 41 -8.73 -8.06 -1.07
CA ARG A 41 -7.70 -7.34 -1.82
C ARG A 41 -7.73 -5.84 -1.58
N THR A 42 -8.92 -5.26 -1.46
CA THR A 42 -9.08 -3.85 -1.11
C THR A 42 -8.62 -3.56 0.32
N ARG A 43 -8.99 -4.40 1.28
CA ARG A 43 -8.52 -4.32 2.68
C ARG A 43 -7.00 -4.37 2.78
N GLN A 44 -6.37 -5.22 1.97
CA GLN A 44 -4.91 -5.34 1.85
C GLN A 44 -4.29 -4.05 1.29
N VAL A 45 -4.79 -3.53 0.16
CA VAL A 45 -4.29 -2.25 -0.40
C VAL A 45 -4.43 -1.11 0.60
N TYR A 46 -5.51 -1.09 1.39
CA TYR A 46 -5.79 -0.01 2.34
C TYR A 46 -4.87 -0.04 3.58
N GLN A 47 -4.07 -1.10 3.78
CA GLN A 47 -3.04 -1.14 4.83
C GLN A 47 -2.00 -0.03 4.71
N VAL A 48 -1.90 0.65 3.56
CA VAL A 48 -1.11 1.88 3.40
C VAL A 48 -1.55 3.02 4.33
N TYR A 49 -2.79 2.98 4.84
CA TYR A 49 -3.31 3.93 5.83
C TYR A 49 -3.29 3.39 7.26
N ALA A 50 -2.80 2.16 7.47
CA ALA A 50 -2.67 1.54 8.78
C ALA A 50 -1.31 1.86 9.43
N ARG A 51 -1.18 1.49 10.70
CA ARG A 51 0.08 1.52 11.45
C ARG A 51 0.86 0.22 11.21
N ARG A 52 1.70 0.22 10.17
CA ARG A 52 2.44 -0.96 9.69
C ARG A 52 3.86 -0.58 9.28
N SER A 53 4.76 -1.57 9.29
CA SER A 53 6.13 -1.37 8.83
C SER A 53 6.21 -1.17 7.30
N PRO A 54 7.24 -0.50 6.78
CA PRO A 54 7.40 -0.35 5.34
C PRO A 54 7.61 -1.67 4.60
N GLU A 55 8.25 -2.65 5.23
CA GLU A 55 8.48 -3.99 4.67
C GLU A 55 7.17 -4.74 4.47
N GLU A 56 6.28 -4.67 5.47
CA GLU A 56 4.98 -5.32 5.41
C GLU A 56 4.09 -4.71 4.32
N VAL A 57 3.96 -3.37 4.31
CA VAL A 57 3.17 -2.68 3.29
C VAL A 57 3.75 -2.92 1.89
N TYR A 58 5.07 -2.93 1.75
CA TYR A 58 5.72 -3.30 0.51
C TYR A 58 5.36 -4.74 0.10
N GLY A 59 5.44 -5.69 1.03
CA GLY A 59 5.06 -7.09 0.80
C GLY A 59 3.63 -7.23 0.28
N ILE A 60 2.68 -6.56 0.94
CA ILE A 60 1.27 -6.54 0.55
C ILE A 60 1.09 -5.97 -0.86
N LEU A 61 1.67 -4.80 -1.13
CA LEU A 61 1.56 -4.13 -2.43
C LEU A 61 2.19 -4.98 -3.55
N ARG A 62 3.30 -5.69 -3.27
CA ARG A 62 3.89 -6.63 -4.23
C ARG A 62 3.02 -7.86 -4.46
N ALA A 63 2.38 -8.40 -3.42
CA ALA A 63 1.48 -9.55 -3.53
C ALA A 63 0.26 -9.25 -4.40
N VAL A 64 -0.29 -8.03 -4.31
CA VAL A 64 -1.39 -7.58 -5.18
C VAL A 64 -0.93 -7.13 -6.57
N GLY A 65 0.37 -7.20 -6.88
CA GLY A 65 0.93 -6.88 -8.18
C GLY A 65 1.13 -5.40 -8.48
N ALA A 66 1.19 -4.53 -7.46
CA ALA A 66 1.35 -3.09 -7.66
C ALA A 66 2.77 -2.70 -8.11
N ASP A 67 2.86 -1.77 -9.05
CA ASP A 67 4.09 -1.05 -9.41
C ASP A 67 4.13 0.35 -8.77
N TYR A 68 2.97 0.96 -8.59
CA TYR A 68 2.80 2.29 -8.01
C TYR A 68 1.71 2.25 -6.93
N VAL A 69 1.90 3.05 -5.89
CA VAL A 69 0.88 3.34 -4.88
C VAL A 69 0.63 4.83 -4.82
N VAL A 70 -0.65 5.21 -4.80
CA VAL A 70 -1.08 6.60 -4.62
C VAL A 70 -1.69 6.77 -3.24
N LEU A 71 -1.15 7.71 -2.48
CA LEU A 71 -1.59 8.06 -1.14
C LEU A 71 -2.30 9.39 -1.14
N GLU A 72 -3.37 9.48 -0.36
CA GLU A 72 -4.27 10.62 -0.28
C GLU A 72 -4.24 11.24 1.11
N ASN A 73 -4.03 12.55 1.17
CA ASN A 73 -4.07 13.28 2.44
C ASN A 73 -5.47 13.29 3.07
N SER A 74 -6.52 13.33 2.26
CA SER A 74 -7.92 13.27 2.72
C SER A 74 -8.18 12.02 3.55
N ILE A 75 -7.63 10.88 3.15
CA ILE A 75 -7.76 9.61 3.86
C ILE A 75 -6.75 9.51 5.01
N CYS A 76 -5.48 9.80 4.75
CA CYS A 76 -4.41 9.67 5.74
C CYS A 76 -4.68 10.51 7.01
N TYR A 77 -5.23 11.72 6.82
CA TYR A 77 -5.50 12.68 7.88
C TYR A 77 -7.00 12.90 8.12
N GLU A 78 -7.86 11.97 7.70
CA GLU A 78 -9.32 12.06 7.87
C GLU A 78 -9.71 12.40 9.32
N ARG A 79 -10.48 13.47 9.51
CA ARG A 79 -10.94 13.96 10.83
C ARG A 79 -12.41 14.36 10.87
N ARG A 80 -13.13 14.26 9.75
CA ARG A 80 -14.56 14.55 9.64
C ARG A 80 -15.41 13.59 10.45
N HIS A 81 -15.02 12.31 10.49
CA HIS A 81 -15.74 11.29 11.24
C HIS A 81 -15.20 11.15 12.65
N ARG A 82 -16.10 10.81 13.59
CA ARG A 82 -15.76 10.52 14.98
C ARG A 82 -14.84 9.28 15.05
N ARG A 83 -14.08 9.18 16.15
CA ARG A 83 -13.29 7.99 16.46
C ARG A 83 -14.18 6.74 16.44
N GLY A 84 -13.71 5.67 15.82
CA GLY A 84 -14.46 4.43 15.55
C GLY A 84 -15.13 4.38 14.17
N CYS A 85 -15.37 5.54 13.54
CA CYS A 85 -16.03 5.62 12.22
C CYS A 85 -15.08 6.01 11.08
N ARG A 86 -13.79 6.27 11.36
CA ARG A 86 -12.81 6.65 10.32
C ARG A 86 -12.22 5.38 9.70
N LEU A 87 -11.88 5.41 8.41
CA LEU A 87 -11.23 4.26 7.76
C LEU A 87 -9.98 3.79 8.51
N ARG A 88 -9.14 4.73 8.97
CA ARG A 88 -7.92 4.41 9.72
C ARG A 88 -8.21 3.69 11.04
N ASP A 89 -9.34 3.98 11.67
CA ASP A 89 -9.75 3.35 12.93
C ASP A 89 -10.16 1.91 12.69
N LEU A 90 -10.96 1.68 11.64
CA LEU A 90 -11.37 0.34 11.23
C LEU A 90 -10.15 -0.53 10.87
N LEU A 91 -9.13 0.07 10.25
CA LEU A 91 -7.86 -0.61 9.97
C LEU A 91 -7.05 -0.88 11.24
N ASP A 92 -7.01 0.05 12.19
CA ASP A 92 -6.32 -0.16 13.46
C ASP A 92 -7.00 -1.30 14.23
N LEU A 93 -8.33 -1.26 14.39
CA LEU A 93 -9.12 -2.34 15.02
C LEU A 93 -8.92 -3.69 14.34
N ALA A 94 -9.00 -3.74 13.00
CA ALA A 94 -8.83 -4.98 12.25
C ALA A 94 -7.39 -5.56 12.34
N ASN A 95 -6.42 -4.77 12.77
CA ASN A 95 -5.04 -5.19 13.02
C ASN A 95 -4.75 -5.39 14.53
N GLY A 96 -5.76 -5.29 15.41
CA GLY A 96 -5.57 -5.42 16.86
C GLY A 96 -4.91 -4.21 17.51
N HIS A 97 -4.96 -3.03 16.87
CA HIS A 97 -4.30 -1.82 17.33
C HIS A 97 -5.27 -0.81 17.95
N ILE A 98 -4.77 -0.11 18.97
CA ILE A 98 -5.42 1.06 19.57
C ILE A 98 -5.58 2.18 18.53
N MET A 99 -6.80 2.72 18.43
CA MET A 99 -7.16 3.83 17.53
C MET A 99 -6.60 5.18 18.00
N ASP A 100 -6.36 6.10 17.07
CA ASP A 100 -5.89 7.45 17.39
C ASP A 100 -6.94 8.32 18.12
N GLY A 101 -6.48 9.12 19.08
CA GLY A 101 -7.29 10.16 19.75
C GLY A 101 -8.01 9.67 21.02
N PRO A 102 -8.71 10.57 21.72
CA PRO A 102 -9.34 10.26 23.00
C PRO A 102 -10.53 9.31 22.82
N GLY A 103 -10.70 8.40 23.78
CA GLY A 103 -11.82 7.48 23.87
C GLY A 103 -11.41 6.13 24.46
N GLU A 104 -12.40 5.32 24.83
CA GLU A 104 -12.19 3.98 25.38
C GLU A 104 -11.66 3.02 24.30
N ASN A 105 -10.84 2.06 24.72
CA ASN A 105 -10.30 1.00 23.87
C ASN A 105 -10.79 -0.34 24.43
N ASP A 106 -11.05 -1.30 23.54
CA ASP A 106 -11.25 -2.68 23.96
C ASP A 106 -9.98 -3.21 24.64
N PRO A 107 -10.09 -4.03 25.71
CA PRO A 107 -8.95 -4.49 26.50
C PRO A 107 -7.91 -5.28 25.70
N ASP A 108 -8.34 -5.92 24.62
CA ASP A 108 -7.52 -6.79 23.78
C ASP A 108 -6.66 -6.02 22.75
N LEU A 109 -6.87 -4.71 22.61
CA LEU A 109 -6.14 -3.88 21.65
C LEU A 109 -4.79 -3.43 22.21
N VAL A 110 -3.76 -3.50 21.38
CA VAL A 110 -2.40 -3.10 21.76
C VAL A 110 -1.94 -1.82 21.05
N PRO A 111 -1.05 -1.02 21.65
CA PRO A 111 -0.39 0.06 20.93
C PRO A 111 0.47 -0.52 19.78
N SER A 112 0.35 0.05 18.58
CA SER A 112 1.24 -0.31 17.48
C SER A 112 2.64 0.29 17.67
N ALA A 113 3.68 -0.52 17.45
CA ALA A 113 5.08 -0.09 17.42
C ALA A 113 5.42 0.83 16.22
N HIS A 114 4.58 0.85 15.20
CA HIS A 114 4.80 1.63 13.98
C HIS A 114 3.93 2.88 13.93
N ARG A 115 4.48 3.93 13.31
CA ARG A 115 3.71 5.10 12.85
C ARG A 115 2.81 4.70 11.69
N ARG A 116 1.80 5.52 11.41
CA ARG A 116 0.92 5.32 10.26
C ARG A 116 1.71 5.44 8.96
N PHE A 117 1.65 4.42 8.11
CA PHE A 117 2.51 4.31 6.93
C PHE A 117 2.39 5.52 6.01
N CYS A 118 1.15 5.96 5.71
CA CYS A 118 0.88 7.08 4.81
C CYS A 118 1.50 8.42 5.26
N GLU A 119 1.80 8.57 6.55
CA GLU A 119 2.51 9.72 7.10
C GLU A 119 4.02 9.46 7.11
N ALA A 120 4.43 8.30 7.63
CA ALA A 120 5.82 7.97 7.86
C ALA A 120 6.64 7.85 6.56
N ILE A 121 6.05 7.37 5.46
CA ILE A 121 6.71 7.30 4.16
C ILE A 121 7.16 8.66 3.61
N LYS A 122 6.53 9.75 4.04
CA LYS A 122 6.86 11.11 3.60
C LYS A 122 8.14 11.66 4.25
N THR A 123 8.67 10.99 5.27
CA THR A 123 9.89 11.41 5.98
C THR A 123 11.17 11.10 5.21
N ASP A 124 11.07 10.38 4.08
CA ASP A 124 12.21 9.94 3.26
C ASP A 124 13.29 9.16 4.07
N ALA A 125 12.91 8.57 5.21
CA ALA A 125 13.78 7.73 6.02
C ALA A 125 14.24 6.46 5.27
N ALA A 126 15.44 5.97 5.60
CA ALA A 126 16.12 4.89 4.89
C ALA A 126 15.28 3.62 4.65
N PRO A 127 14.50 3.10 5.63
CA PRO A 127 13.65 1.92 5.41
C PRO A 127 12.60 2.13 4.30
N TYR A 128 12.06 3.34 4.17
CA TYR A 128 11.07 3.68 3.16
C TYR A 128 11.71 3.90 1.80
N THR A 129 12.80 4.68 1.73
CA THR A 129 13.50 4.96 0.46
C THR A 129 14.20 3.73 -0.09
N ALA A 130 14.51 2.72 0.74
CA ALA A 130 15.00 1.42 0.29
C ALA A 130 13.96 0.63 -0.53
N LEU A 131 12.65 0.85 -0.31
CA LEU A 131 11.55 0.09 -0.91
C LEU A 131 10.71 0.90 -1.89
N PHE A 132 10.66 2.22 -1.71
CA PHE A 132 9.80 3.13 -2.44
C PHE A 132 10.61 4.28 -3.07
N THR A 133 10.08 4.86 -4.13
CA THR A 133 10.64 6.06 -4.76
C THR A 133 9.50 7.01 -5.09
N ARG A 134 9.50 8.20 -4.47
CA ARG A 134 8.50 9.23 -4.75
C ARG A 134 8.66 9.72 -6.19
N THR A 135 7.62 9.57 -7.00
CA THR A 135 7.62 9.97 -8.42
C THR A 135 6.76 11.19 -8.70
N PHE A 136 5.83 11.50 -7.82
CA PHE A 136 4.98 12.69 -7.90
C PHE A 136 4.49 13.07 -6.51
N GLN A 137 4.32 14.37 -6.28
CA GLN A 137 3.61 14.89 -5.12
C GLN A 137 2.90 16.19 -5.48
N ASN A 138 1.74 16.42 -4.87
CA ASN A 138 1.09 17.71 -4.79
C ASN A 138 0.47 17.88 -3.39
N LYS A 139 -0.37 18.90 -3.19
CA LYS A 139 -1.01 19.17 -1.89
C LYS A 139 -1.92 18.03 -1.39
N THR A 140 -2.40 17.17 -2.28
CA THR A 140 -3.42 16.15 -1.99
C THR A 140 -2.89 14.73 -2.13
N PHE A 141 -2.07 14.48 -3.15
CA PHE A 141 -1.66 13.16 -3.61
C PHE A 141 -0.14 13.00 -3.56
N TYR A 142 0.30 11.83 -3.14
CA TYR A 142 1.69 11.39 -3.20
C TYR A 142 1.75 10.06 -3.94
N VAL A 143 2.59 9.98 -4.97
CA VAL A 143 2.75 8.77 -5.77
C VAL A 143 4.13 8.19 -5.53
N TYR A 144 4.17 6.93 -5.11
CA TYR A 144 5.39 6.19 -4.89
C TYR A 144 5.46 5.00 -5.84
N ARG A 145 6.60 4.86 -6.52
CA ARG A 145 6.95 3.66 -7.26
C ARG A 145 7.56 2.64 -6.30
N LEU A 146 7.16 1.38 -6.43
CA LEU A 146 7.79 0.27 -5.72
C LEU A 146 9.09 -0.13 -6.41
N LYS A 147 10.16 -0.26 -5.64
CA LYS A 147 11.44 -0.76 -6.15
C LYS A 147 11.32 -2.25 -6.43
N LYS A 148 11.85 -2.74 -7.55
CA LYS A 148 11.87 -4.17 -7.87
C LYS A 148 12.95 -4.85 -7.02
N LYS A 149 12.61 -5.98 -6.37
CA LYS A 149 13.67 -6.86 -5.83
C LYS A 149 14.54 -7.32 -6.99
N ARG A 150 15.87 -7.16 -6.87
CA ARG A 150 16.81 -7.73 -7.83
C ARG A 150 16.62 -9.24 -7.80
N LYS A 151 16.24 -9.87 -8.92
CA LYS A 151 16.38 -11.33 -9.06
C LYS A 151 17.87 -11.63 -8.94
N LYS A 152 18.29 -12.40 -7.93
CA LYS A 152 19.59 -13.08 -7.99
C LYS A 152 19.52 -14.02 -9.18
N SER A 153 20.34 -13.79 -10.19
CA SER A 153 20.53 -14.73 -11.30
C SER A 153 20.96 -16.07 -10.69
N ALA A 154 20.09 -17.08 -10.75
CA ALA A 154 20.52 -18.45 -10.51
C ALA A 154 21.45 -18.80 -11.68
N ASN A 155 22.76 -18.80 -11.43
CA ASN A 155 23.73 -19.22 -12.42
C ASN A 155 23.48 -20.68 -12.78
N THR A 156 23.35 -20.92 -14.08
CA THR A 156 23.19 -22.21 -14.72
C THR A 156 24.41 -23.09 -14.42
N SER A 157 24.26 -24.11 -13.58
CA SER A 157 25.28 -25.13 -13.40
C SER A 157 25.25 -26.09 -14.59
N SER A 158 26.33 -26.06 -15.36
CA SER A 158 26.72 -26.91 -16.47
C SER A 158 26.39 -28.41 -16.28
N LYS A 159 25.71 -29.01 -17.27
CA LYS A 159 25.78 -30.47 -17.49
C LYS A 159 27.18 -30.80 -18.04
N PRO A 160 27.89 -31.83 -17.54
CA PRO A 160 29.05 -32.34 -18.24
C PRO A 160 28.59 -33.19 -19.43
N SER A 161 29.04 -32.81 -20.63
CA SER A 161 29.03 -33.67 -21.81
C SER A 161 30.00 -34.83 -21.59
N VAL A 162 29.48 -36.06 -21.48
CA VAL A 162 30.27 -37.27 -21.68
C VAL A 162 30.44 -37.43 -23.19
N LYS A 163 31.68 -37.30 -23.67
CA LYS A 163 32.08 -37.78 -25.00
C LYS A 163 32.53 -39.24 -24.87
N GLN A 164 32.17 -40.01 -25.90
CA GLN A 164 32.48 -41.41 -26.25
C GLN A 164 33.50 -42.15 -25.39
#